data_AF-A0A495RAG2-F1
#
_entry.id   AF-A0A495RAG2-F1
#
_cell.length_a   1.000
_cell.length_b   1.000
_cell.length_c   1.000
_cell.angle_alpha   90.00
_cell.angle_beta   90.00
_cell.angle_gamma   90.00
#
_symmetry.space_group_name_H-M   'P 1'
#
loop_
_entity.id
_entity.type
_entity.pdbx_description
1 polymer ?
#
loop_
_entity_poly.entity_id
_entity_poly.type
_entity_poly.pdbx_seq_one_letter_code
_entity_poly.pdbx_strand_id
1 'polypeptide(L)'
;MSKWQKIIMLFTLFLLLGCENAEIKKTLQAGFDNGNPSGNQGVCFGVGRIDYPYTSKYVEGKLDDFGFGLNREKKRNENLNQRLAMYARLGLLSETAAVDDNGQPTGFYRYNFTDEGLKYKAYYLQEWQVFCFGRVVVDSIGNKLWEPNKTMATVGYNYHVEGYIPKWAESPELNIIRRISKDNEPINWSARHAAWMFKKTKEGLKPYITTSIMIFGVP
;
A
#
# COMPACT_ATOMS: atom_id res chain seq x y z
N MET A 1 22.90 34.54 -27.16
CA MET A 1 21.54 34.39 -26.57
C MET A 1 21.32 35.52 -25.58
N SER A 2 20.36 36.42 -25.85
CA SER A 2 20.13 37.62 -25.03
C SER A 2 19.53 37.29 -23.66
N LYS A 3 19.68 38.20 -22.69
CA LYS A 3 19.09 38.06 -21.33
C LYS A 3 17.58 37.80 -21.39
N TRP A 4 16.88 38.44 -22.33
CA TRP A 4 15.45 38.26 -22.57
C TRP A 4 15.11 36.90 -23.17
N GLN A 5 15.93 36.37 -24.09
CA GLN A 5 15.75 35.02 -24.62
C GLN A 5 15.91 33.94 -23.54
N LYS A 6 16.85 34.13 -22.61
CA LYS A 6 17.01 33.24 -21.43
C LYS A 6 15.79 33.29 -20.51
N ILE A 7 15.26 34.48 -20.23
CA ILE A 7 14.06 34.66 -19.39
C ILE A 7 12.83 34.03 -20.04
N ILE A 8 12.62 34.26 -21.33
CA ILE A 8 11.49 33.69 -22.08
C ILE A 8 11.59 32.16 -22.11
N MET A 9 12.78 31.61 -22.34
CA MET A 9 13.01 30.16 -22.36
C MET A 9 12.79 29.50 -20.99
N LEU A 10 13.20 30.15 -19.89
CA LEU A 10 12.90 29.66 -18.54
C LEU A 10 11.40 29.69 -18.27
N PHE A 11 10.72 30.77 -18.64
CA PHE A 11 9.30 30.94 -18.40
C PHE A 11 8.46 29.92 -19.18
N THR A 12 8.79 29.67 -20.44
CA THR A 12 8.13 28.61 -21.23
C THR A 12 8.41 27.22 -20.67
N LEU A 13 9.62 26.92 -20.18
CA LEU A 13 9.90 25.65 -19.50
C LEU A 13 9.03 25.47 -18.25
N PHE A 14 8.91 26.52 -17.43
CA PHE A 14 8.07 26.49 -16.23
C PHE A 14 6.58 26.27 -16.56
N LEU A 15 6.07 26.93 -17.60
CA LEU A 15 4.70 26.74 -18.07
C LEU A 15 4.47 25.31 -18.60
N LEU A 16 5.39 24.79 -19.40
CA LEU A 16 5.28 23.43 -19.96
C LEU A 16 5.33 22.36 -18.87
N LEU A 17 6.25 22.49 -17.90
CA LEU A 17 6.34 21.59 -16.75
C LEU A 17 5.09 21.69 -15.85
N GLY A 18 4.54 22.89 -15.69
CA GLY A 18 3.30 23.13 -14.96
C GLY A 18 2.09 22.46 -15.60
N CYS A 19 1.93 22.57 -16.91
CA CYS A 19 0.86 21.92 -17.68
C CYS A 19 0.94 20.40 -17.61
N GLU A 20 2.13 19.81 -17.82
CA GLU A 20 2.30 18.36 -17.75
C GLU A 20 1.99 17.83 -16.34
N ASN A 21 2.42 18.53 -15.29
CA ASN A 21 2.15 18.14 -13.91
C ASN A 21 0.65 18.26 -13.58
N ALA A 22 -0.04 19.29 -14.08
CA ALA A 22 -1.49 19.44 -13.90
C ALA A 22 -2.26 18.30 -14.57
N GLU A 23 -1.87 17.90 -15.78
CA GLU A 23 -2.47 16.77 -16.49
C GLU A 23 -2.27 15.46 -15.73
N ILE A 24 -1.03 15.16 -15.31
CA ILE A 24 -0.72 13.94 -14.54
C ILE A 24 -1.50 13.93 -13.22
N LYS A 25 -1.57 15.07 -12.50
CA LYS A 25 -2.36 15.19 -11.28
C LYS A 25 -3.83 14.89 -11.53
N LYS A 26 -4.42 15.48 -12.58
CA LYS A 26 -5.82 15.25 -12.94
C LYS A 26 -6.09 13.79 -13.27
N THR A 27 -5.21 13.15 -14.04
CA THR A 27 -5.35 11.74 -14.40
C THR A 27 -5.18 10.82 -13.19
N LEU A 28 -4.21 11.08 -12.31
CA LEU A 28 -4.06 10.34 -11.05
C LEU A 28 -5.29 10.49 -10.17
N GLN A 29 -5.77 11.72 -9.97
CA GLN A 29 -6.95 11.98 -9.15
C GLN A 29 -8.19 11.27 -9.69
N ALA A 30 -8.43 11.35 -11.00
CA ALA A 30 -9.53 10.64 -11.66
C ALA A 30 -9.40 9.12 -11.52
N GLY A 31 -8.16 8.60 -11.63
CA GLY A 31 -7.87 7.20 -11.34
C GLY A 31 -8.29 6.81 -9.92
N PHE A 32 -7.89 7.60 -8.92
CA PHE A 32 -8.24 7.36 -7.52
C PHE A 32 -9.75 7.41 -7.26
N ASP A 33 -10.43 8.44 -7.76
CA ASP A 33 -11.86 8.61 -7.55
C ASP A 33 -12.68 7.51 -8.25
N ASN A 34 -12.27 7.07 -9.44
CA ASN A 34 -12.92 5.97 -10.16
C ASN A 34 -12.68 4.61 -9.49
N GLY A 35 -11.49 4.37 -8.94
CA GLY A 35 -11.15 3.15 -8.21
C GLY A 35 -11.76 3.07 -6.81
N ASN A 36 -12.29 4.20 -6.30
CA ASN A 36 -12.88 4.34 -4.98
C ASN A 36 -14.18 5.15 -5.04
N PRO A 37 -15.23 4.64 -5.73
CA PRO A 37 -16.46 5.39 -5.96
C PRO A 37 -17.21 5.74 -4.67
N SER A 38 -17.03 4.94 -3.61
CA SER A 38 -17.61 5.16 -2.28
C SER A 38 -16.78 6.10 -1.40
N GLY A 39 -15.58 6.50 -1.82
CA GLY A 39 -14.70 7.38 -1.05
C GLY A 39 -14.12 6.78 0.23
N ASN A 40 -14.16 5.45 0.40
CA ASN A 40 -13.73 4.75 1.61
C ASN A 40 -12.73 3.60 1.35
N GLN A 41 -12.14 3.51 0.15
CA GLN A 41 -11.18 2.48 -0.25
C GLN A 41 -9.91 3.05 -0.92
N GLY A 42 -9.50 4.26 -0.55
CA GLY A 42 -8.39 4.96 -1.18
C GLY A 42 -7.02 4.42 -0.76
N VAL A 43 -6.86 4.11 0.53
CA VAL A 43 -5.63 3.55 1.10
C VAL A 43 -5.91 2.16 1.63
N CYS A 44 -5.07 1.20 1.24
CA CYS A 44 -5.25 -0.18 1.61
C CYS A 44 -3.96 -0.85 2.07
N PHE A 45 -4.07 -1.58 3.18
CA PHE A 45 -2.98 -2.34 3.75
C PHE A 45 -3.13 -3.82 3.45
N GLY A 46 -2.04 -4.42 2.96
CA GLY A 46 -2.00 -5.85 2.71
C GLY A 46 -2.12 -6.64 4.01
N VAL A 47 -3.02 -7.62 4.02
CA VAL A 47 -3.02 -8.69 5.03
C VAL A 47 -2.18 -9.84 4.51
N GLY A 48 -2.50 -10.27 3.29
CA GLY A 48 -2.02 -11.50 2.67
C GLY A 48 -3.21 -12.40 2.36
N ARG A 49 -2.95 -13.65 1.97
CA ARG A 49 -4.00 -14.67 1.97
C ARG A 49 -4.33 -15.03 3.42
N ILE A 50 -5.58 -15.40 3.71
CA ILE A 50 -5.98 -16.03 4.98
C ILE A 50 -6.58 -17.41 4.64
N ASP A 51 -5.74 -18.45 4.60
CA ASP A 51 -6.00 -19.87 4.41
C ASP A 51 -5.60 -20.62 5.68
N TYR A 52 -6.48 -21.46 6.18
CA TYR A 52 -6.18 -22.32 7.32
C TYR A 52 -5.35 -23.55 6.89
N PRO A 53 -4.43 -24.07 7.74
CA PRO A 53 -3.90 -23.51 8.98
C PRO A 53 -2.64 -22.65 8.74
N TYR A 54 -2.54 -21.49 9.39
CA TYR A 54 -1.29 -20.72 9.41
C TYR A 54 -0.30 -21.37 10.35
N THR A 55 0.78 -21.88 9.76
CA THR A 55 1.79 -22.63 10.49
C THR A 55 2.57 -21.74 11.46
N SER A 56 2.85 -22.36 12.61
CA SER A 56 3.78 -21.97 13.64
C SER A 56 5.12 -21.47 13.08
N LYS A 57 5.80 -20.68 13.91
CA LYS A 57 7.12 -20.03 13.75
C LYS A 57 8.27 -20.79 13.04
N TYR A 58 8.13 -22.02 12.56
CA TYR A 58 9.24 -22.84 12.06
C TYR A 58 8.92 -23.51 10.71
N VAL A 59 9.41 -22.89 9.63
CA VAL A 59 9.66 -23.59 8.36
C VAL A 59 11.07 -24.17 8.45
N GLU A 60 11.17 -25.48 8.70
CA GLU A 60 12.43 -26.23 8.56
C GLU A 60 12.39 -27.05 7.26
N GLY A 61 13.48 -26.99 6.49
CA GLY A 61 13.65 -27.70 5.24
C GLY A 61 15.10 -27.59 4.74
N LYS A 62 15.43 -28.20 3.59
CA LYS A 62 16.75 -28.04 2.92
C LYS A 62 16.75 -26.85 1.96
N LEU A 63 17.81 -26.05 2.02
CA LEU A 63 18.03 -24.94 1.08
C LEU A 63 18.04 -25.53 -0.33
N ASP A 64 17.37 -24.88 -1.28
CA ASP A 64 17.66 -25.14 -2.68
C ASP A 64 19.11 -24.72 -2.97
N ASP A 65 19.74 -25.30 -4.00
CA ASP A 65 21.17 -25.10 -4.31
C ASP A 65 21.56 -23.63 -4.58
N PHE A 66 20.57 -22.73 -4.66
CA PHE A 66 20.75 -21.30 -4.84
C PHE A 66 20.54 -20.46 -3.56
N GLY A 67 20.21 -21.08 -2.41
CA GLY A 67 20.06 -20.38 -1.13
C GLY A 67 18.87 -19.40 -1.06
N PHE A 68 17.95 -19.45 -2.03
CA PHE A 68 16.85 -18.49 -2.18
C PHE A 68 15.52 -19.03 -1.63
N GLY A 69 15.33 -20.35 -1.55
CA GLY A 69 14.04 -20.98 -1.22
C GLY A 69 13.62 -20.77 0.23
N LEU A 70 14.37 -21.29 1.21
CA LEU A 70 13.88 -21.33 2.59
C LEU A 70 13.87 -19.98 3.32
N ASN A 71 14.91 -19.16 3.15
CA ASN A 71 15.01 -17.89 3.87
C ASN A 71 13.93 -16.90 3.43
N ARG A 72 13.58 -16.92 2.13
CA ARG A 72 12.53 -16.07 1.59
C ARG A 72 11.14 -16.51 2.07
N GLU A 73 10.88 -17.81 2.06
CA GLU A 73 9.61 -18.40 2.52
C GLU A 73 9.43 -18.22 4.03
N LYS A 74 10.49 -18.44 4.82
CA LYS A 74 10.51 -18.16 6.26
C LYS A 74 10.21 -16.68 6.55
N LYS A 75 10.92 -15.76 5.89
CA LYS A 75 10.69 -14.32 6.04
C LYS A 75 9.28 -13.90 5.60
N ARG A 76 8.73 -14.52 4.55
CA ARG A 76 7.36 -14.28 4.09
C ARG A 76 6.34 -14.70 5.16
N ASN A 77 6.55 -15.85 5.78
CA ASN A 77 5.71 -16.36 6.87
C ASN A 77 5.85 -15.51 8.14
N GLU A 78 7.07 -15.11 8.52
CA GLU A 78 7.31 -14.20 9.65
C GLU A 78 6.57 -12.86 9.45
N ASN A 79 6.70 -12.25 8.27
CA ASN A 79 6.02 -11.01 7.94
C ASN A 79 4.50 -11.16 7.93
N LEU A 80 3.97 -12.29 7.44
CA LEU A 80 2.53 -12.57 7.48
C LEU A 80 2.03 -12.73 8.91
N ASN A 81 2.71 -13.53 9.73
CA ASN A 81 2.35 -13.75 11.14
C ASN A 81 2.40 -12.44 11.94
N GLN A 82 3.40 -11.58 11.69
CA GLN A 82 3.45 -10.25 12.30
C GLN A 82 2.25 -9.39 11.91
N ARG A 83 1.84 -9.40 10.64
CA ARG A 83 0.65 -8.66 10.19
C ARG A 83 -0.65 -9.23 10.76
N LEU A 84 -0.83 -10.55 10.77
CA LEU A 84 -2.02 -11.20 11.33
C LEU A 84 -2.19 -10.88 12.82
N ALA A 85 -1.12 -11.03 13.61
CA ALA A 85 -1.12 -10.70 15.03
C ALA A 85 -1.35 -9.20 15.28
N MET A 86 -0.77 -8.33 14.44
CA MET A 86 -1.04 -6.89 14.48
C MET A 86 -2.52 -6.60 14.22
N TYR A 87 -3.10 -7.10 13.13
CA TYR A 87 -4.50 -6.87 12.83
C TYR A 87 -5.45 -7.46 13.87
N ALA A 88 -5.04 -8.52 14.57
CA ALA A 88 -5.76 -9.03 15.72
C ALA A 88 -5.75 -8.04 16.90
N ARG A 89 -4.60 -7.47 17.24
CA ARG A 89 -4.50 -6.40 18.27
C ARG A 89 -5.27 -5.14 17.89
N LEU A 90 -5.30 -4.80 16.60
CA LEU A 90 -6.11 -3.70 16.06
C LEU A 90 -7.61 -4.01 15.99
N GLY A 91 -8.02 -5.23 16.35
CA GLY A 91 -9.42 -5.64 16.41
C GLY A 91 -10.06 -5.97 15.05
N LEU A 92 -9.28 -6.07 13.97
CA LEU A 92 -9.78 -6.41 12.63
C LEU A 92 -9.85 -7.92 12.40
N LEU A 93 -9.02 -8.68 13.12
CA LEU A 93 -9.04 -10.13 13.14
C LEU A 93 -9.28 -10.65 14.56
N SER A 94 -9.95 -11.78 14.69
CA SER A 94 -9.88 -12.60 15.90
C SER A 94 -8.67 -13.50 15.80
N GLU A 95 -8.06 -13.82 16.94
CA GLU A 95 -6.98 -14.80 17.06
C GLU A 95 -7.44 -15.87 18.05
N THR A 96 -7.42 -17.13 17.64
CA THR A 96 -7.80 -18.26 18.48
C THR A 96 -6.74 -19.35 18.40
N ALA A 97 -6.20 -19.75 19.55
CA ALA A 97 -5.26 -20.85 19.60
C ALA A 97 -5.94 -22.15 19.17
N ALA A 98 -5.34 -22.88 18.23
CA ALA A 98 -5.78 -24.21 17.89
C ALA A 98 -5.33 -25.18 18.99
N VAL A 99 -6.26 -26.02 19.42
CA VAL A 99 -6.03 -27.04 20.46
C VAL A 99 -6.08 -28.44 19.85
N ASP A 100 -5.34 -29.38 20.44
CA ASP A 100 -5.45 -30.79 20.11
C ASP A 100 -6.70 -31.43 20.75
N ASP A 101 -6.89 -32.73 20.54
CA ASP A 101 -8.03 -33.48 21.07
C ASP A 101 -8.10 -33.48 22.62
N ASN A 102 -7.00 -33.14 23.29
CA ASN A 102 -6.89 -33.03 24.75
C ASN A 102 -7.00 -31.57 25.24
N GLY A 103 -7.32 -30.62 24.35
CA GLY A 103 -7.42 -29.21 24.67
C GLY A 103 -6.07 -28.50 24.85
N GLN A 104 -4.94 -29.14 24.51
CA GLN A 104 -3.61 -28.54 24.64
C GLN A 104 -3.28 -27.65 23.44
N PRO A 105 -2.65 -26.48 23.65
CA PRO A 105 -2.25 -25.60 22.55
C PRO A 105 -1.29 -26.29 21.59
N THR A 106 -1.65 -26.29 20.30
CA THR A 106 -0.83 -26.88 19.22
C THR A 106 0.29 -25.95 18.74
N GLY A 107 0.29 -24.69 19.20
CA GLY A 107 1.17 -23.64 18.69
C GLY A 107 0.72 -23.02 17.35
N PHE A 108 -0.43 -23.45 16.82
CA PHE A 108 -1.09 -22.85 15.66
C PHE A 108 -2.20 -21.90 16.10
N TYR A 109 -2.45 -20.87 15.28
CA TYR A 109 -3.51 -19.91 15.51
C TYR A 109 -4.44 -19.83 14.31
N ARG A 110 -5.73 -19.77 14.59
CA ARG A 110 -6.76 -19.48 13.60
C ARG A 110 -7.09 -18.00 13.67
N TYR A 111 -7.04 -17.35 12.52
CA TYR A 111 -7.50 -15.97 12.35
C TYR A 111 -8.81 -15.94 11.57
N ASN A 112 -9.78 -15.15 12.03
CA ASN A 112 -10.99 -14.85 11.28
C ASN A 112 -11.24 -13.34 11.28
N PHE A 113 -11.99 -12.83 10.31
CA PHE A 113 -12.42 -11.43 10.35
C PHE A 113 -13.39 -11.20 11.52
N THR A 114 -13.20 -10.09 12.23
CA THR A 114 -14.21 -9.58 13.16
C THR A 114 -15.29 -8.82 12.39
N ASP A 115 -16.39 -8.48 13.05
CA ASP A 115 -17.41 -7.59 12.48
C ASP A 115 -16.83 -6.24 12.07
N GLU A 116 -15.84 -5.73 12.82
CA GLU A 116 -15.13 -4.50 12.47
C GLU A 116 -14.23 -4.71 11.24
N GLY A 117 -13.48 -5.81 11.18
CA GLY A 117 -12.63 -6.15 10.03
C GLY A 117 -13.42 -6.31 8.73
N LEU A 118 -14.61 -6.91 8.79
CA LEU A 118 -15.48 -7.08 7.63
C LEU A 118 -15.91 -5.76 6.99
N LYS A 119 -16.00 -4.66 7.76
CA LYS A 119 -16.35 -3.33 7.23
C LYS A 119 -15.30 -2.76 6.27
N TYR A 120 -14.02 -3.09 6.47
CA TYR A 120 -12.91 -2.54 5.70
C TYR A 120 -12.29 -3.56 4.74
N LYS A 121 -12.75 -4.81 4.79
CA LYS A 121 -12.23 -5.88 3.97
C LYS A 121 -12.48 -5.60 2.49
N ALA A 122 -11.42 -5.69 1.69
CA ALA A 122 -11.52 -5.77 0.24
C ALA A 122 -10.59 -6.85 -0.32
N TYR A 123 -10.77 -7.16 -1.60
CA TYR A 123 -9.94 -8.12 -2.32
C TYR A 123 -9.18 -7.40 -3.43
N TYR A 124 -7.89 -7.70 -3.55
CA TYR A 124 -7.06 -7.25 -4.64
C TYR A 124 -6.43 -8.43 -5.37
N LEU A 125 -6.35 -8.36 -6.70
CA LEU A 125 -5.82 -9.44 -7.54
C LEU A 125 -6.43 -10.83 -7.23
N GLN A 126 -7.75 -10.86 -7.02
CA GLN A 126 -8.60 -12.04 -6.71
C GLN A 126 -8.22 -12.87 -5.46
N GLU A 127 -7.00 -12.74 -4.91
CA GLU A 127 -6.50 -13.61 -3.84
C GLU A 127 -5.91 -12.86 -2.64
N TRP A 128 -5.53 -11.58 -2.80
CA TRP A 128 -4.94 -10.80 -1.72
C TRP A 128 -6.00 -10.05 -0.93
N GLN A 129 -6.07 -10.35 0.37
CA GLN A 129 -6.98 -9.68 1.29
C GLN A 129 -6.33 -8.40 1.83
N VAL A 130 -7.11 -7.34 1.89
CA VAL A 130 -6.67 -6.01 2.32
C VAL A 130 -7.69 -5.37 3.25
N PHE A 131 -7.23 -4.43 4.07
CA PHE A 131 -8.09 -3.50 4.79
C PHE A 131 -7.95 -2.10 4.21
N CYS A 132 -9.08 -1.50 3.83
CA CYS A 132 -9.17 -0.28 3.06
C CYS A 132 -9.93 0.81 3.79
N PHE A 133 -9.52 2.07 3.62
CA PHE A 133 -10.21 3.23 4.18
C PHE A 133 -9.95 4.51 3.36
N GLY A 134 -10.77 5.53 3.63
CA GLY A 134 -10.57 6.90 3.21
C GLY A 134 -10.63 7.14 1.70
N ARG A 135 -10.44 8.41 1.32
CA ARG A 135 -10.30 8.87 -0.06
C ARG A 135 -8.95 9.54 -0.23
N VAL A 136 -8.24 9.19 -1.30
CA VAL A 136 -6.94 9.79 -1.61
C VAL A 136 -7.14 11.06 -2.41
N VAL A 137 -6.51 12.13 -1.97
CA VAL A 137 -6.46 13.41 -2.67
C VAL A 137 -5.02 13.73 -3.03
N VAL A 138 -4.77 13.91 -4.33
CA VAL A 138 -3.45 14.23 -4.86
C VAL A 138 -3.16 15.71 -4.63
N ASP A 139 -2.14 16.01 -3.83
CA ASP A 139 -1.72 17.38 -3.57
C ASP A 139 -0.92 17.94 -4.74
N SER A 140 0.10 17.21 -5.18
CA SER A 140 1.08 17.68 -6.15
C SER A 140 1.84 16.53 -6.80
N ILE A 141 2.32 16.74 -8.02
CA ILE A 141 3.25 15.84 -8.68
C ILE A 141 4.68 16.18 -8.25
N GLY A 142 5.42 15.17 -7.83
CA GLY A 142 6.83 15.23 -7.47
C GLY A 142 7.75 14.81 -8.61
N ASN A 143 8.81 14.09 -8.28
CA ASN A 143 9.83 13.67 -9.24
C ASN A 143 9.29 12.67 -10.27
N LYS A 144 9.79 12.79 -11.50
CA LYS A 144 9.48 11.91 -12.64
C LYS A 144 10.76 11.19 -13.06
N LEU A 145 10.73 9.87 -13.05
CA LEU A 145 11.84 9.02 -13.50
C LEU A 145 11.41 8.29 -14.76
N TRP A 146 11.93 8.73 -15.91
CA TRP A 146 11.69 8.08 -17.20
C TRP A 146 12.57 6.84 -17.34
N GLU A 147 11.98 5.74 -17.83
CA GLU A 147 12.73 4.58 -18.29
C GLU A 147 13.59 4.96 -19.52
N PRO A 148 14.71 4.26 -19.79
CA PRO A 148 15.65 4.62 -20.86
C PRO A 148 15.02 4.73 -22.26
N ASN A 149 13.98 3.93 -22.52
CA ASN A 149 13.23 3.94 -23.78
C ASN A 149 12.14 5.05 -23.84
N LYS A 150 11.97 5.83 -22.76
CA LYS A 150 10.99 6.91 -22.59
C LYS A 150 9.54 6.52 -22.84
N THR A 151 9.21 5.23 -22.81
CA THR A 151 7.82 4.76 -22.95
C THR A 151 7.10 4.73 -21.61
N MET A 152 7.86 4.78 -20.51
CA MET A 152 7.35 4.65 -19.16
C MET A 152 7.98 5.68 -18.23
N ALA A 153 7.19 6.32 -17.37
CA ALA A 153 7.69 7.17 -16.29
C ALA A 153 7.17 6.70 -14.94
N THR A 154 8.06 6.53 -13.96
CA THR A 154 7.67 6.43 -12.56
C THR A 154 7.42 7.83 -12.03
N VAL A 155 6.21 8.08 -11.56
CA VAL A 155 5.77 9.37 -11.03
C VAL A 155 5.69 9.29 -9.51
N GLY A 156 6.45 10.15 -8.84
CA GLY A 156 6.24 10.47 -7.43
C GLY A 156 5.14 11.51 -7.28
N TYR A 157 4.33 11.39 -6.24
CA TYR A 157 3.28 12.36 -5.93
C TYR A 157 3.10 12.50 -4.42
N ASN A 158 2.63 13.67 -4.02
CA ASN A 158 2.19 13.93 -2.66
C ASN A 158 0.68 13.80 -2.59
N TYR A 159 0.18 13.28 -1.48
CA TYR A 159 -1.25 13.09 -1.25
C TYR A 159 -1.59 13.26 0.23
N HIS A 160 -2.86 13.47 0.50
CA HIS A 160 -3.43 13.27 1.83
C HIS A 160 -4.70 12.42 1.71
N VAL A 161 -5.26 12.02 2.84
CA VAL A 161 -6.49 11.24 2.91
C VAL A 161 -7.60 12.09 3.52
N GLU A 162 -8.74 12.09 2.84
CA GLU A 162 -9.99 12.68 3.27
C GLU A 162 -11.02 11.59 3.61
N GLY A 163 -12.13 12.01 4.23
CA GLY A 163 -13.22 11.13 4.61
C GLY A 163 -13.00 10.47 5.98
N TYR A 164 -13.75 9.41 6.24
CA TYR A 164 -13.65 8.68 7.51
C TYR A 164 -12.35 7.87 7.57
N ILE A 165 -11.53 8.18 8.58
CA ILE A 165 -10.32 7.44 8.93
C ILE A 165 -10.63 6.63 10.20
N PRO A 166 -10.66 5.29 10.13
CA PRO A 166 -10.95 4.47 11.29
C PRO A 166 -9.77 4.48 12.27
N LYS A 167 -10.05 4.36 13.57
CA LYS A 167 -9.01 4.41 14.63
C LYS A 167 -7.87 3.42 14.42
N TRP A 168 -8.15 2.23 13.88
CA TRP A 168 -7.11 1.25 13.58
C TRP A 168 -6.09 1.75 12.56
N ALA A 169 -6.50 2.60 11.61
CA ALA A 169 -5.64 3.14 10.56
C ALA A 169 -4.68 4.21 11.10
N GLU A 170 -4.99 4.82 12.24
CA GLU A 170 -4.12 5.78 12.91
C GLU A 170 -3.04 5.09 13.76
N SER A 171 -3.08 3.76 13.90
CA SER A 171 -2.16 3.04 14.78
C SER A 171 -0.73 3.07 14.25
N PRO A 172 0.26 3.42 15.09
CA PRO A 172 1.68 3.32 14.72
C PRO A 172 2.13 1.89 14.43
N GLU A 173 1.38 0.86 14.86
CA GLU A 173 1.71 -0.53 14.57
C GLU A 173 1.74 -0.82 13.06
N LEU A 174 1.00 -0.07 12.24
CA LEU A 174 1.02 -0.20 10.78
C LEU A 174 2.38 0.13 10.16
N ASN A 175 3.29 0.78 10.91
CA ASN A 175 4.66 1.04 10.45
C ASN A 175 5.47 -0.24 10.20
N ILE A 176 5.06 -1.41 10.72
CA ILE A 176 5.69 -2.70 10.39
C ILE A 176 5.51 -3.07 8.90
N ILE A 177 4.46 -2.55 8.26
CA ILE A 177 4.17 -2.81 6.85
C ILE A 177 4.99 -1.87 5.97
N ARG A 178 4.97 -0.58 6.33
CA ARG A 178 5.76 0.48 5.69
C ARG A 178 5.82 1.63 6.68
N ARG A 179 7.01 2.21 6.85
CA ARG A 179 7.20 3.39 7.69
C ARG A 179 6.46 4.58 7.09
N ILE A 180 5.32 4.95 7.69
CA ILE A 180 4.45 6.06 7.29
C ILE A 180 4.62 7.23 8.26
N SER A 181 4.66 6.94 9.56
CA SER A 181 4.91 7.93 10.61
C SER A 181 6.26 7.69 11.29
N LYS A 182 6.63 8.59 12.21
CA LYS A 182 7.72 8.33 13.15
C LYS A 182 7.32 7.21 14.11
N ASP A 183 8.32 6.47 14.59
CA ASP A 183 8.10 5.27 15.39
C ASP A 183 7.28 5.63 16.65
N ASN A 184 6.19 4.90 16.90
CA ASN A 184 5.20 5.10 17.97
C ASN A 184 4.28 6.34 17.86
N GLU A 185 4.40 7.20 16.85
CA GLU A 185 3.46 8.31 16.64
C GLU A 185 2.23 7.86 15.84
N PRO A 186 1.00 8.24 16.26
CA PRO A 186 -0.20 8.00 15.47
C PRO A 186 -0.06 8.54 14.05
N ILE A 187 -0.59 7.80 13.09
CA ILE A 187 -0.51 8.16 11.68
C ILE A 187 -1.56 9.21 11.37
N ASN A 188 -1.11 10.44 11.10
CA ASN A 188 -1.98 11.51 10.62
C ASN A 188 -2.16 11.41 9.10
N TRP A 189 -3.23 10.77 8.65
CA TRP A 189 -3.52 10.61 7.22
C TRP A 189 -3.97 11.88 6.51
N SER A 190 -4.45 12.89 7.26
CA SER A 190 -4.81 14.20 6.71
C SER A 190 -3.58 15.09 6.48
N ALA A 191 -2.43 14.73 7.05
CA ALA A 191 -1.16 15.33 6.68
C ALA A 191 -0.72 14.90 5.28
N ARG A 192 0.24 15.64 4.71
CA ARG A 192 0.82 15.29 3.42
C ARG A 192 1.74 14.08 3.54
N HIS A 193 1.50 13.09 2.68
CA HIS A 193 2.28 11.87 2.49
C HIS A 193 2.89 11.84 1.09
N ALA A 194 3.97 11.07 0.90
CA ALA A 194 4.63 10.89 -0.39
C ALA A 194 4.56 9.44 -0.85
N ALA A 195 4.21 9.22 -2.12
CA ALA A 195 4.18 7.92 -2.77
C ALA A 195 4.93 7.94 -4.11
N TRP A 196 5.49 6.77 -4.48
CA TRP A 196 6.37 6.56 -5.62
C TRP A 196 5.93 5.33 -6.41
N MET A 197 4.73 5.33 -6.98
CA MET A 197 4.12 4.05 -7.40
C MET A 197 3.19 4.14 -8.62
N PHE A 198 3.35 5.09 -9.54
CA PHE A 198 2.59 5.02 -10.81
C PHE A 198 3.53 5.03 -12.01
N LYS A 199 3.29 4.09 -12.93
CA LYS A 199 3.93 4.03 -14.24
C LYS A 199 3.03 4.70 -15.26
N LYS A 200 3.43 5.85 -15.80
CA LYS A 200 2.81 6.44 -17.00
C LYS A 200 3.28 5.67 -18.22
N THR A 201 2.44 4.84 -18.80
CA THR A 201 2.69 4.14 -20.08
C THR A 201 2.05 4.92 -21.24
N LYS A 202 2.19 4.42 -22.48
CA LYS A 202 1.48 4.98 -23.63
C LYS A 202 -0.03 4.80 -23.52
N GLU A 203 -0.46 3.77 -22.80
CA GLU A 203 -1.85 3.37 -22.61
C GLU A 203 -2.52 4.04 -21.40
N GLY A 204 -1.76 4.69 -20.51
CA GLY A 204 -2.33 5.36 -19.33
C GLY A 204 -1.42 5.30 -18.10
N LEU A 205 -1.96 5.64 -16.93
CA LEU A 205 -1.26 5.51 -15.65
C LEU A 205 -1.62 4.17 -15.01
N LYS A 206 -0.61 3.32 -14.77
CA LYS A 206 -0.78 2.04 -14.07
C LYS A 206 -0.22 2.11 -12.65
N PRO A 207 -0.98 1.65 -11.63
CA PRO A 207 -0.42 1.50 -10.29
C PRO A 207 0.71 0.48 -10.29
N TYR A 208 1.79 0.79 -9.59
CA TYR A 208 2.86 -0.13 -9.26
C TYR A 208 2.55 -0.79 -7.92
N ILE A 209 2.22 -2.07 -7.97
CA ILE A 209 1.77 -2.84 -6.82
C ILE A 209 3.01 -3.27 -6.01
N THR A 210 3.14 -2.73 -4.81
CA THR A 210 4.02 -3.31 -3.79
C THR A 210 3.18 -4.03 -2.75
N THR A 211 3.67 -5.14 -2.21
CA THR A 211 2.93 -6.07 -1.34
C THR A 211 2.56 -5.52 0.04
N SER A 212 2.80 -4.23 0.31
CA SER A 212 2.69 -3.63 1.64
C SER A 212 1.53 -2.63 1.72
N ILE A 213 1.61 -1.53 0.96
CA ILE A 213 0.56 -0.50 0.90
C ILE A 213 0.16 -0.27 -0.54
N MET A 214 -1.14 -0.31 -0.78
CA MET A 214 -1.74 -0.07 -2.09
C MET A 214 -2.61 1.19 -2.02
N ILE A 215 -2.44 2.04 -3.02
CA ILE A 215 -3.23 3.26 -3.21
C ILE A 215 -3.94 3.08 -4.54
N PHE A 216 -5.27 3.07 -4.52
CA PHE A 216 -6.08 2.55 -5.62
C PHE A 216 -6.41 3.58 -6.68
N GLY A 217 -5.78 3.50 -7.86
CA GLY A 217 -6.25 4.18 -9.07
C GLY A 217 -6.52 3.18 -10.20
N VAL A 218 -7.50 3.43 -11.07
CA VAL A 218 -7.81 2.58 -12.25
C VAL A 218 -6.53 2.22 -13.03
N PRO A 219 -6.40 0.98 -13.56
CA PRO A 219 -5.26 0.56 -14.40
C PRO A 219 -5.18 1.25 -15.78
#